data_AF-A0A2E5KR87-F1
#
_entry.id   AF-A0A2E5KR87-F1
#
_cell.length_a   1.000
_cell.length_b   1.000
_cell.length_c   1.000
_cell.angle_alpha   90.00
_cell.angle_beta   90.00
_cell.angle_gamma   90.00
#
_symmetry.space_group_name_H-M   'P 1'
#
loop_
_entity.id
_entity.type
_entity.pdbx_description
1 polymer ?
#
loop_
_entity_poly.entity_id
_entity_poly.type
_entity_poly.pdbx_seq_one_letter_code
_entity_poly.pdbx_strand_id
1 'polypeptide(L)'
;MFLFEGTVRDNSAKGLPNATDEEIINVAQLAGLHDLIIDFPDGYATDIGEAGSHLSGGMRQRLSVARAAWRPARIAAGRALLESRPGRRAGTAGQA
;
A
#
# COMPACT_ATOMS: atom_id res chain seq x y z
N MET A 1 -15.21 -1.57 1.99
CA MET A 1 -13.73 -1.49 1.90
C MET A 1 -13.19 -2.81 2.44
N PHE A 2 -12.62 -3.68 1.60
CA PHE A 2 -12.25 -5.04 2.01
C PHE A 2 -10.76 -5.10 2.37
N LEU A 3 -10.44 -5.37 3.64
CA LEU A 3 -9.12 -5.85 4.04
C LEU A 3 -9.03 -7.32 3.62
N PHE A 4 -7.91 -7.70 3.03
CA PHE A 4 -7.64 -9.08 2.66
C PHE A 4 -6.91 -9.76 3.81
N GLU A 5 -7.08 -11.08 3.92
CA GLU A 5 -6.23 -11.88 4.79
C GLU A 5 -4.74 -11.65 4.46
N GLY A 6 -3.91 -11.67 5.51
CA GLY A 6 -2.47 -11.43 5.45
C GLY A 6 -2.03 -10.25 6.31
N THR A 7 -0.82 -9.78 6.07
CA THR A 7 -0.20 -8.69 6.83
C THR A 7 -0.61 -7.30 6.34
N VAL A 8 -0.29 -6.27 7.12
CA VAL A 8 -0.33 -4.87 6.65
C VAL A 8 0.50 -4.69 5.38
N ARG A 9 1.68 -5.33 5.30
CA ARG A 9 2.54 -5.35 4.11
C ARG A 9 1.81 -5.93 2.90
N ASP A 10 1.18 -7.10 3.02
CA ASP A 10 0.43 -7.75 1.93
C ASP A 10 -0.68 -6.85 1.38
N ASN A 11 -1.43 -6.26 2.32
CA ASN A 11 -2.52 -5.36 2.01
C ASN A 11 -2.04 -4.04 1.40
N SER A 12 -0.83 -3.62 1.74
CA SER A 12 -0.14 -2.44 1.23
C SER A 12 0.46 -2.68 -0.16
N ALA A 13 1.01 -3.87 -0.39
CA ALA A 13 1.59 -4.29 -1.67
C ALA A 13 0.50 -4.53 -2.72
N LYS A 14 -0.68 -5.06 -2.35
CA LYS A 14 -1.77 -5.54 -3.24
C LYS A 14 -1.62 -5.21 -4.75
N GLY A 15 -2.24 -4.23 -5.39
CA GLY A 15 -2.02 -3.93 -6.83
C GLY A 15 -0.63 -3.39 -7.29
N LEU A 16 0.50 -3.75 -6.66
CA LEU A 16 1.88 -3.39 -7.04
C LEU A 16 2.75 -4.66 -7.03
N PRO A 17 2.73 -5.47 -8.09
CA PRO A 17 3.55 -6.67 -8.15
C PRO A 17 5.03 -6.28 -8.13
N ASN A 18 5.77 -6.87 -7.18
CA ASN A 18 7.20 -6.62 -6.91
C ASN A 18 7.53 -5.27 -6.25
N ALA A 19 6.60 -4.69 -5.49
CA ALA A 19 6.95 -3.54 -4.64
C ALA A 19 8.00 -3.95 -3.60
N THR A 20 9.10 -3.21 -3.50
CA THR A 20 10.09 -3.39 -2.44
C THR A 20 9.55 -2.83 -1.11
N ASP A 21 10.16 -3.24 -0.01
CA ASP A 21 9.82 -2.69 1.31
C ASP A 21 10.01 -1.17 1.37
N GLU A 22 11.07 -0.65 0.76
CA GLU A 22 11.31 0.80 0.68
C GLU A 22 10.22 1.53 -0.08
N GLU A 23 9.73 0.96 -1.19
CA GLU A 23 8.62 1.54 -1.95
C GLU A 23 7.33 1.54 -1.11
N ILE A 24 7.06 0.46 -0.37
CA ILE A 24 5.91 0.37 0.53
C ILE A 24 6.00 1.40 1.66
N ILE A 25 7.18 1.56 2.27
CA ILE A 25 7.42 2.54 3.34
C ILE A 25 7.28 3.96 2.80
N ASN A 26 7.84 4.26 1.63
CA ASN A 26 7.75 5.58 1.03
C ASN A 26 6.29 5.95 0.71
N VAL A 27 5.52 5.01 0.14
CA VAL A 27 4.07 5.20 -0.07
C VAL A 27 3.33 5.44 1.25
N ALA A 28 3.74 4.74 2.32
CA ALA A 28 3.18 4.96 3.65
C ALA A 28 3.45 6.34 4.22
N GLN A 29 4.69 6.82 4.05
CA GLN A 29 5.09 8.14 4.51
C GLN A 29 4.35 9.23 3.73
N LEU A 30 4.27 9.11 2.40
CA LEU A 30 3.50 10.02 1.55
C LEU A 30 2.00 10.02 1.89
N ALA A 31 1.46 8.89 2.35
CA ALA A 31 0.08 8.78 2.79
C ALA A 31 -0.14 9.18 4.27
N GLY A 32 0.92 9.52 5.01
CA GLY A 32 0.86 9.84 6.45
C GLY A 32 0.51 8.65 7.34
N LEU A 33 0.80 7.43 6.89
CA LEU A 33 0.39 6.19 7.56
C LEU A 33 1.55 5.43 8.19
N HIS A 34 2.79 5.83 7.89
CA HIS A 34 3.96 5.15 8.41
C HIS A 34 3.92 5.07 9.95
N ASP A 35 3.70 6.20 10.61
CA ASP A 35 3.64 6.28 12.08
C ASP A 35 2.51 5.43 12.67
N LEU A 36 1.37 5.36 11.99
CA LEU A 36 0.26 4.50 12.39
C LEU A 36 0.62 3.01 12.26
N ILE A 37 1.28 2.65 11.16
CA ILE A 37 1.62 1.24 10.88
C ILE A 37 2.67 0.75 11.86
N ILE A 38 3.69 1.55 12.17
CA ILE A 38 4.75 1.18 13.13
C ILE A 38 4.25 1.15 14.58
N ASP A 39 3.13 1.80 14.90
CA ASP A 39 2.46 1.74 16.21
C ASP A 39 1.74 0.40 16.44
N PHE A 40 1.56 -0.41 15.40
CA PHE A 40 1.04 -1.77 15.55
C PHE A 40 2.08 -2.72 16.16
N PRO A 41 1.67 -3.78 16.88
CA PRO A 41 2.58 -4.68 17.60
C PRO A 41 3.74 -5.22 16.76
N ASP A 42 3.49 -5.54 15.48
CA ASP A 42 4.48 -6.07 14.54
C ASP A 42 4.71 -5.14 13.34
N GLY A 43 4.32 -3.87 13.45
CA GLY A 43 4.47 -2.91 12.36
C GLY A 43 3.79 -3.34 11.05
N TYR A 44 4.56 -3.33 9.95
CA TYR A 44 4.11 -3.83 8.64
C TYR A 44 3.86 -5.34 8.60
N ALA A 45 4.46 -6.11 9.51
CA ALA A 45 4.25 -7.55 9.62
C ALA A 45 2.98 -7.90 10.42
N THR A 46 2.31 -6.91 11.01
CA THR A 46 1.05 -7.13 11.75
C THR A 46 0.05 -7.86 10.89
N ASP A 47 -0.35 -9.05 11.34
CA ASP A 47 -1.40 -9.84 10.74
C ASP A 47 -2.75 -9.19 11.06
N ILE A 48 -3.50 -8.81 10.03
CA ILE A 48 -4.78 -8.14 10.21
C ILE A 48 -5.97 -9.11 10.20
N GLY A 49 -5.75 -10.39 9.90
CA GLY A 49 -6.80 -11.42 9.78
C GLY A 49 -7.79 -11.14 8.65
N GLU A 50 -8.76 -12.04 8.45
CA GLU A 50 -9.84 -11.83 7.48
C GLU A 50 -10.64 -10.56 7.82
N ALA A 51 -10.74 -9.63 6.87
CA ALA A 51 -11.46 -8.37 7.02
C ALA A 51 -11.06 -7.50 8.23
N GLY A 52 -9.86 -7.66 8.80
CA GLY A 52 -9.44 -6.89 9.98
C GLY A 52 -9.92 -7.48 11.30
N SER A 53 -10.25 -8.78 11.36
CA SER A 53 -10.81 -9.47 12.53
C SER A 53 -9.88 -9.39 13.76
N HIS A 54 -8.57 -9.34 13.56
CA HIS A 54 -7.58 -9.23 14.63
C HIS A 54 -7.36 -7.81 15.15
N LEU A 55 -8.02 -6.82 14.55
CA LEU A 55 -7.87 -5.41 14.92
C LEU A 55 -8.99 -4.95 15.85
N SER A 56 -8.59 -4.21 16.91
CA SER A 56 -9.54 -3.44 17.72
C SER A 56 -10.36 -2.48 16.85
N GLY A 57 -11.57 -2.10 17.29
CA GLY A 57 -12.43 -1.20 16.51
C GLY A 57 -11.75 0.12 16.12
N GLY A 58 -10.95 0.68 17.05
CA GLY A 58 -10.14 1.87 16.79
C GLY A 58 -9.04 1.65 15.75
N MET A 59 -8.34 0.51 15.79
CA MET A 59 -7.34 0.16 14.77
C MET A 59 -8.00 -0.06 13.40
N ARG A 60 -9.15 -0.72 13.35
CA ARG A 60 -9.91 -0.92 12.11
C ARG A 60 -10.36 0.39 11.48
N GLN A 61 -10.81 1.34 12.31
CA GLN A 61 -11.18 2.67 11.87
C GLN A 61 -9.95 3.45 11.35
N ARG A 62 -8.85 3.47 12.12
CA ARG A 62 -7.60 4.11 11.71
C ARG A 62 -7.09 3.50 10.40
N LEU A 63 -7.07 2.17 10.27
CA LEU A 63 -6.63 1.48 9.06
C LEU A 63 -7.57 1.73 7.86
N SER A 64 -8.86 1.90 8.09
CA SER A 64 -9.83 2.23 7.03
C SER A 64 -9.63 3.65 6.49
N VAL A 65 -9.46 4.63 7.40
CA VAL A 65 -9.11 6.02 7.04
C VAL A 65 -7.76 6.05 6.32
N ALA A 66 -6.79 5.34 6.88
CA ALA A 66 -5.46 5.17 6.34
C ALA A 66 -5.52 4.68 4.88
N ARG A 67 -6.25 3.59 4.62
CA ARG A 67 -6.34 3.06 3.26
C ARG A 67 -7.04 4.00 2.26
N ALA A 68 -7.93 4.88 2.71
CA ALA A 68 -8.52 5.89 1.83
C ALA A 68 -7.45 6.88 1.31
N ALA A 69 -6.47 7.22 2.16
CA ALA A 69 -5.28 8.01 1.79
C ALA A 69 -4.23 7.18 1.03
N TRP A 70 -4.11 5.89 1.34
CA TRP A 70 -3.17 4.98 0.68
C TRP A 70 -3.48 4.76 -0.80
N ARG A 71 -4.76 4.65 -1.16
CA ARG A 71 -5.19 4.35 -2.53
C ARG A 71 -4.72 5.39 -3.57
N PRO A 72 -4.88 6.70 -3.36
CA PRO A 72 -4.29 7.71 -4.24
C PRO A 72 -2.75 7.74 -4.18
N ALA A 73 -2.13 7.54 -3.01
CA ALA A 73 -0.67 7.48 -2.88
C ALA A 73 -0.06 6.33 -3.69
N ARG A 74 -0.69 5.15 -3.71
CA ARG A 74 -0.32 4.03 -4.59
C ARG A 74 -0.39 4.38 -6.07
N ILE A 75 -1.39 5.16 -6.49
CA ILE A 75 -1.57 5.54 -7.89
C ILE A 75 -0.48 6.53 -8.29
N ALA A 76 -0.19 7.50 -7.43
CA ALA A 76 0.88 8.48 -7.64
C ALA A 76 2.26 7.79 -7.67
N ALA A 77 2.56 6.95 -6.68
CA ALA A 77 3.81 6.20 -6.63
C ALA A 77 3.92 5.16 -7.75
N GLY A 78 2.84 4.46 -8.09
CA GLY A 78 2.83 3.51 -9.21
C GLY A 78 3.18 4.18 -10.54
N ARG A 79 2.71 5.40 -10.79
CA ARG A 79 3.16 6.21 -11.95
C ARG A 79 4.65 6.54 -11.85
N ALA A 80 5.09 7.08 -10.72
CA ALA A 80 6.49 7.44 -10.51
C ALA A 80 7.46 6.24 -10.64
N LEU A 81 7.08 5.06 -10.14
CA LEU A 81 7.87 3.83 -10.22
C LEU A 81 7.88 3.23 -11.63
N LEU A 82 6.77 3.32 -12.38
CA LEU A 82 6.75 2.96 -13.79
C LEU A 82 7.64 3.89 -14.62
N GLU A 83 7.66 5.18 -14.28
CA GLU A 83 8.47 6.21 -14.94
C GLU A 83 9.98 6.09 -14.58
N SER A 84 10.30 5.60 -13.39
CA SER A 84 11.68 5.49 -12.88
C SER A 84 12.41 4.20 -13.27
N ARG A 85 11.73 3.22 -13.89
CA ARG A 85 12.36 1.97 -14.37
C ARG A 85 13.03 2.18 -15.73
N PRO A 86 14.36 2.04 -15.86
CA PRO A 86 15.02 2.13 -17.15
C PRO A 86 14.56 0.97 -18.03
N GLY A 87 13.86 1.28 -19.15
CA GLY A 87 13.56 0.30 -20.20
C GLY A 87 12.09 0.14 -20.61
N ARG A 88 11.13 0.85 -20.01
CA ARG A 88 9.72 0.76 -20.46
C ARG A 88 9.20 2.13 -20.95
N ARG A 89 9.80 2.66 -22.03
CA ARG A 89 9.13 3.69 -22.82
C ARG A 89 7.82 3.11 -23.33
N ALA A 90 6.76 3.88 -23.19
CA ALA A 90 5.46 3.60 -23.77
C ALA A 90 5.63 3.23 -25.25
N GLY A 91 5.40 1.97 -25.58
CA GLY A 91 5.04 1.59 -26.93
C GLY A 91 3.64 2.13 -27.20
N THR A 92 3.53 3.42 -27.51
CA THR A 92 2.41 3.90 -28.32
C THR A 92 2.64 3.33 -29.71
N ALA A 93 2.14 2.11 -29.92
CA ALA A 93 1.94 1.57 -31.25
C ALA A 93 1.11 2.59 -32.03
N GLY A 94 1.62 2.97 -33.19
CA GLY A 94 0.87 3.73 -34.18
C GLY A 94 -0.44 3.03 -34.45
N GLN A 95 -1.53 3.75 -34.26
CA GLN A 95 -2.77 3.44 -34.95
C GLN A 95 -2.64 4.08 -36.32
N ALA A 96 -2.52 3.21 -37.32
CA ALA A 96 -2.67 3.50 -38.73
C ALA A 96 -4.11 3.91 -39.07
#